data_AF-A0A962RHY8-F1
#
_entry.id   AF-A0A962RHY8-F1
#
_cell.length_a   1.000
_cell.length_b   1.000
_cell.length_c   1.000
_cell.angle_alpha   90.00
_cell.angle_beta   90.00
_cell.angle_gamma   90.00
#
_symmetry.space_group_name_H-M   'P 1'
#
loop_
_entity.id
_entity.type
_entity.pdbx_description
1 polymer ?
#
loop_
_entity_poly.entity_id
_entity_poly.type
_entity_poly.pdbx_seq_one_letter_code
_entity_poly.pdbx_strand_id
1 'polypeptide(L)'
;MSTIPLSDAERSNAVWDQVRMGHHVLLLGALAPSPADWAVLEVDCAAVPVGEGPLLHAIRELDRLGPTMAPVANAKAVRGEPAGSARISDTLSDRSGFDLVAASRIGPAGSRSGASIPDGAAARLLGESEVTPLEVRFVEACNRLAASAVRPSAVVLRHVEHCDESTNSALLAVLSHPGWLALPVVLQSDASAVDQPLAAAIETAGGQVLHAPSGAGATAPGGAAEPSTASAAQSTDRGIDRG
;
A
#
# COMPACT_ATOMS: atom_id res chain seq x y z
N MET A 1 -1.20 -22.23 -28.38
CA MET A 1 -0.81 -20.80 -28.40
C MET A 1 0.01 -20.57 -27.14
N SER A 2 1.31 -20.34 -27.27
CA SER A 2 2.17 -20.08 -26.11
C SER A 2 2.01 -18.62 -25.71
N THR A 3 1.40 -18.35 -24.55
CA THR A 3 1.41 -17.04 -23.93
C THR A 3 2.82 -16.76 -23.44
N ILE A 4 3.52 -15.84 -24.10
CA ILE A 4 4.83 -15.36 -23.64
C ILE A 4 4.59 -14.68 -22.28
N PRO A 5 5.27 -15.09 -21.21
CA PRO A 5 5.13 -14.42 -19.92
C PRO A 5 5.65 -12.98 -20.06
N LEU A 6 4.85 -12.00 -19.65
CA LEU A 6 5.27 -10.61 -19.55
C LEU A 6 6.53 -10.51 -18.67
N SER A 7 7.35 -9.49 -18.86
CA SER A 7 8.41 -9.15 -17.92
C SER A 7 7.85 -8.53 -16.63
N ASP A 8 8.62 -8.51 -15.54
CA ASP A 8 8.18 -7.91 -14.27
C ASP A 8 7.90 -6.41 -14.42
N ALA A 9 8.68 -5.72 -15.26
CA ALA A 9 8.48 -4.31 -15.57
C ALA A 9 7.17 -4.06 -16.35
N GLU A 10 6.84 -4.90 -17.33
CA GLU A 10 5.59 -4.76 -18.08
C GLU A 10 4.36 -5.01 -17.19
N ARG A 11 4.42 -6.00 -16.29
CA ARG A 11 3.36 -6.23 -15.31
C ARG A 11 3.21 -5.07 -14.33
N SER A 12 4.33 -4.53 -13.86
CA SER A 12 4.32 -3.34 -13.02
C SER A 12 3.61 -2.19 -13.70
N ASN A 13 3.96 -1.93 -14.97
CA ASN A 13 3.31 -0.88 -15.75
C ASN A 13 1.83 -1.19 -15.90
N ALA A 14 1.45 -2.44 -16.15
CA ALA A 14 0.04 -2.84 -16.24
C ALA A 14 -0.73 -2.56 -14.93
N VAL A 15 -0.16 -2.84 -13.75
CA VAL A 15 -0.76 -2.48 -12.46
C VAL A 15 -1.00 -0.97 -12.39
N TRP A 16 0.03 -0.17 -12.62
CA TRP A 16 -0.07 1.29 -12.53
C TRP A 16 -0.97 1.90 -13.62
N ASP A 17 -1.09 1.25 -14.78
CA ASP A 17 -2.03 1.62 -15.83
C ASP A 17 -3.48 1.40 -15.38
N GLN A 18 -3.79 0.27 -14.72
CA GLN A 18 -5.11 0.02 -14.13
C GLN A 18 -5.44 1.04 -13.05
N VAL A 19 -4.49 1.31 -12.15
CA VAL A 19 -4.63 2.30 -11.09
C VAL A 19 -4.86 3.70 -11.68
N ARG A 20 -4.18 4.06 -12.78
CA ARG A 20 -4.39 5.34 -13.50
C ARG A 20 -5.78 5.46 -14.12
N MET A 21 -6.37 4.35 -14.52
CA MET A 21 -7.75 4.29 -14.99
C MET A 21 -8.79 4.31 -13.85
N GLY A 22 -8.32 4.40 -12.59
CA GLY A 22 -9.17 4.43 -11.40
C GLY A 22 -9.63 3.04 -10.93
N HIS A 23 -9.06 1.96 -11.48
CA HIS A 23 -9.41 0.61 -11.05
C HIS A 23 -8.68 0.22 -9.76
N HIS A 24 -9.39 -0.50 -8.90
CA HIS A 24 -8.79 -1.23 -7.78
C HIS A 24 -8.05 -2.46 -8.32
N VAL A 25 -6.90 -2.78 -7.73
CA VAL A 25 -6.06 -3.88 -8.22
C VAL A 25 -5.70 -4.81 -7.07
N LEU A 26 -5.87 -6.11 -7.26
CA LEU A 26 -5.26 -7.13 -6.42
C LEU A 26 -4.06 -7.72 -7.15
N LEU A 27 -2.87 -7.52 -6.61
CA LEU A 27 -1.63 -8.07 -7.12
C LEU A 27 -1.19 -9.26 -6.26
N LEU A 28 -0.96 -10.38 -6.91
CA LEU A 28 -0.45 -11.60 -6.31
C LEU A 28 1.04 -11.71 -6.62
N GLY A 29 1.88 -11.44 -5.62
CA GLY A 29 3.34 -11.38 -5.69
C GLY A 29 3.89 -9.96 -5.57
N ALA A 30 5.13 -9.75 -6.00
CA ALA A 30 5.86 -8.52 -5.73
C ALA A 30 5.33 -7.32 -6.52
N LEU A 31 5.01 -6.24 -5.81
CA LEU A 31 4.74 -4.93 -6.41
C LEU A 31 6.06 -4.22 -6.71
N ALA A 32 6.22 -3.79 -7.95
CA ALA A 32 7.33 -2.95 -8.37
C ALA A 32 7.15 -1.50 -7.89
N PRO A 33 8.23 -0.70 -7.79
CA PRO A 33 8.18 0.65 -7.25
C PRO A 33 7.14 1.51 -7.97
N SER A 34 6.54 2.41 -7.22
CA SER A 34 5.60 3.40 -7.74
C SER A 34 6.27 4.34 -8.76
N PRO A 35 5.53 4.84 -9.77
CA PRO A 35 6.04 5.87 -10.66
C PRO A 35 6.38 7.14 -9.87
N ALA A 36 7.43 7.85 -10.27
CA ALA A 36 7.96 9.00 -9.53
C ALA A 36 6.99 10.21 -9.45
N ASP A 37 5.98 10.25 -10.32
CA ASP A 37 4.92 11.26 -10.37
C ASP A 37 3.73 10.95 -9.45
N TRP A 38 3.71 9.78 -8.80
CA TRP A 38 2.62 9.37 -7.91
C TRP A 38 2.92 9.67 -6.44
N ALA A 39 1.86 9.88 -5.68
CA ALA A 39 1.90 9.91 -4.23
C ALA A 39 1.22 8.65 -3.67
N VAL A 40 2.02 7.73 -3.17
CA VAL A 40 1.55 6.41 -2.73
C VAL A 40 1.71 6.30 -1.22
N LEU A 41 0.62 5.99 -0.53
CA LEU A 41 0.66 5.54 0.86
C LEU A 41 0.82 4.02 0.86
N GLU A 42 1.99 3.53 1.27
CA GLU A 42 2.23 2.10 1.45
C GLU A 42 2.08 1.72 2.92
N VAL A 43 1.20 0.75 3.20
CA VAL A 43 1.03 0.15 4.53
C VAL A 43 1.41 -1.32 4.44
N ASP A 44 2.41 -1.72 5.23
CA ASP A 44 2.82 -3.11 5.36
C ASP A 44 2.01 -3.78 6.48
N CYS A 45 0.99 -4.57 6.12
CA CYS A 45 0.08 -5.20 7.07
C CYS A 45 0.80 -6.16 8.03
N ALA A 46 1.93 -6.73 7.62
CA ALA A 46 2.76 -7.59 8.48
C ALA A 46 3.55 -6.81 9.54
N ALA A 47 3.76 -5.50 9.33
CA ALA A 47 4.54 -4.64 10.23
C ALA A 47 3.67 -3.83 11.20
N VAL A 48 2.33 -3.86 11.06
CA VAL A 48 1.42 -3.10 11.91
C VAL A 48 1.36 -3.72 13.31
N PRO A 49 1.44 -2.92 14.39
CA PRO A 49 1.34 -3.43 15.76
C PRO A 49 0.06 -4.22 16.00
N VAL A 50 0.19 -5.33 16.73
CA VAL A 50 -0.95 -6.17 17.13
C VAL A 50 -1.98 -5.33 17.91
N GLY A 51 -3.24 -5.39 17.49
CA GLY A 51 -4.36 -4.70 18.13
C GLY A 51 -4.68 -3.32 17.56
N GLU A 52 -3.85 -2.74 16.69
CA GLU A 52 -4.21 -1.53 15.94
C GLU A 52 -5.03 -1.88 14.69
N GLY A 53 -4.67 -2.97 14.00
CA GLY A 53 -5.29 -3.38 12.74
C GLY A 53 -4.78 -2.54 11.56
N PRO A 54 -4.41 -3.16 10.42
CA PRO A 54 -3.80 -2.41 9.31
C PRO A 54 -4.66 -1.28 8.74
N LEU A 55 -5.98 -1.44 8.74
CA LEU A 55 -6.86 -0.41 8.18
C LEU A 55 -6.97 0.82 9.07
N LEU A 56 -7.01 0.65 10.40
CA LEU A 56 -7.00 1.77 11.33
C LEU A 56 -5.66 2.51 11.29
N HIS A 57 -4.56 1.77 11.14
CA HIS A 57 -3.25 2.36 10.90
C HIS A 57 -3.23 3.20 9.62
N ALA A 58 -3.74 2.65 8.51
CA ALA A 58 -3.87 3.38 7.24
C ALA A 58 -4.70 4.67 7.39
N ILE A 59 -5.83 4.62 8.11
CA ILE A 59 -6.65 5.80 8.40
C ILE A 59 -5.84 6.87 9.13
N ARG A 60 -5.08 6.49 10.16
CA ARG A 60 -4.24 7.43 10.93
C ARG A 60 -3.15 8.06 10.08
N GLU A 61 -2.52 7.30 9.20
CA GLU A 61 -1.53 7.85 8.26
C GLU A 61 -2.18 8.80 7.24
N LEU A 62 -3.34 8.44 6.70
CA LEU A 62 -4.12 9.32 5.82
C LEU A 62 -4.51 10.63 6.52
N ASP A 63 -4.93 10.55 7.78
CA ASP A 63 -5.26 11.72 8.61
C ASP A 63 -4.03 12.60 8.87
N ARG A 64 -2.87 11.98 9.11
CA ARG A 64 -1.61 12.70 9.37
C ARG A 64 -1.11 13.45 8.13
N LEU A 65 -1.28 12.88 6.94
CA LEU A 65 -0.89 13.52 5.67
C LEU A 65 -1.68 14.82 5.42
N GLY A 66 -2.90 14.92 5.98
CA GLY A 66 -3.74 16.10 5.87
C GLY A 66 -4.06 16.46 4.41
N PRO A 67 -4.52 17.71 4.14
CA PRO A 67 -4.85 18.17 2.79
C PRO A 67 -3.63 18.52 1.93
N THR A 68 -2.41 18.40 2.46
CA THR A 68 -1.20 18.81 1.75
C THR A 68 -0.22 17.66 1.79
N MET A 69 -0.43 16.69 0.90
CA MET A 69 0.66 15.83 0.49
C MET A 69 1.66 16.68 -0.30
N ALA A 70 2.59 17.32 0.43
CA ALA A 70 3.92 17.56 -0.12
C ALA A 70 4.44 16.21 -0.66
N PRO A 71 5.28 16.19 -1.70
CA PRO A 71 5.81 14.95 -2.25
C PRO A 71 6.61 14.24 -1.17
N VAL A 72 5.95 13.38 -0.40
CA VAL A 72 6.62 12.45 0.50
C VAL A 72 7.19 11.45 -0.46
N ALA A 73 8.47 11.64 -0.79
CA ALA A 73 9.22 10.71 -1.61
C ALA A 73 9.14 9.35 -0.92
N ASN A 74 8.17 8.54 -1.35
CA ASN A 74 7.79 7.27 -0.74
C ASN A 74 7.80 7.34 0.79
N ALA A 75 6.70 7.81 1.40
CA ALA A 75 6.42 7.52 2.80
C ALA A 75 6.26 6.00 2.94
N LYS A 76 7.39 5.30 2.96
CA LYS A 76 7.50 3.95 3.49
C LYS A 76 7.15 4.13 4.95
N ALA A 77 5.92 3.78 5.33
CA ALA A 77 5.51 3.78 6.72
C ALA A 77 6.63 3.12 7.52
N VAL A 78 7.15 3.91 8.45
CA VAL A 78 8.40 3.68 9.16
C VAL A 78 8.43 2.24 9.63
N ARG A 79 9.35 1.45 9.07
CA ARG A 79 9.77 0.18 9.67
C ARG A 79 10.00 0.50 11.14
N GLY A 80 9.28 -0.16 12.04
CA GLY A 80 9.61 -0.14 13.45
C GLY A 80 11.02 -0.72 13.63
N GLU A 81 12.04 0.11 13.44
CA GLU A 81 13.33 -0.14 14.03
C GLU A 81 13.11 -0.10 15.55
N PRO A 82 13.50 -1.15 16.29
CA PRO A 82 13.47 -1.09 17.74
C PRO A 82 14.34 0.09 18.18
N ALA A 83 13.76 0.97 19.00
CA ALA A 83 14.31 2.24 19.49
C ALA A 83 15.85 2.30 19.50
N GLY A 84 16.43 2.96 18.51
CA GLY A 84 17.88 3.08 18.36
C GLY A 84 18.29 4.23 17.46
N SER A 85 18.14 5.48 17.94
CA SER A 85 18.76 6.72 17.41
C SER A 85 18.77 6.94 15.89
N ALA A 86 17.86 7.78 15.38
CA ALA A 86 18.07 8.48 14.12
C ALA A 86 17.93 10.00 14.33
N ARG A 87 19.01 10.72 14.03
CA ARG A 87 19.14 12.18 14.10
C ARG A 87 18.39 12.81 12.91
N ILE A 88 17.52 13.77 13.22
CA ILE A 88 16.86 14.63 12.24
C ILE A 88 17.92 15.58 11.69
N SER A 89 18.16 15.54 10.38
CA SER A 89 18.88 16.61 9.69
C SER A 89 17.86 17.61 9.18
N ASP A 90 17.92 18.82 9.74
CA ASP A 90 17.24 20.00 9.26
C ASP A 90 17.74 20.36 7.86
N THR A 91 16.81 20.42 6.90
CA THR A 91 16.95 21.30 5.72
C THR A 91 15.62 21.98 5.47
N LEU A 92 15.37 23.02 6.26
CA LEU A 92 14.56 24.17 5.88
C LEU A 92 15.32 24.98 4.83
N SER A 93 14.74 25.17 3.65
CA SER A 93 14.98 26.39 2.86
C SER A 93 13.84 26.60 1.86
N ASP A 94 13.10 27.67 2.15
CA ASP A 94 12.74 28.72 1.20
C ASP A 94 11.86 28.33 0.01
N ARG A 95 10.58 28.73 0.05
CA ARG A 95 9.82 29.10 -1.15
C ARG A 95 8.59 29.92 -0.80
N SER A 96 8.79 31.23 -0.77
CA SER A 96 7.75 32.24 -0.90
C SER A 96 7.18 32.28 -2.32
N GLY A 97 5.85 32.32 -2.43
CA GLY A 97 5.12 32.96 -3.51
C GLY A 97 4.78 32.09 -4.70
N PHE A 98 3.52 31.68 -4.83
CA PHE A 98 2.87 31.52 -6.14
C PHE A 98 1.38 31.83 -6.05
N ASP A 99 0.94 32.69 -6.97
CA ASP A 99 -0.42 33.19 -7.17
C ASP A 99 -1.41 32.08 -7.54
N LEU A 100 -2.59 32.13 -6.91
CA LEU A 100 -3.78 31.40 -7.35
C LEU A 100 -4.37 32.10 -8.58
N VAL A 101 -4.24 31.48 -9.76
CA VAL A 101 -5.09 31.78 -10.92
C VAL A 101 -5.71 30.50 -11.45
N ALA A 102 -7.00 30.62 -11.72
CA ALA A 102 -7.99 29.61 -12.03
C ALA A 102 -7.64 28.66 -13.18
N ALA A 103 -8.12 27.41 -13.04
CA ALA A 103 -8.67 26.65 -14.15
C ALA A 103 -9.78 25.71 -13.64
N SER A 104 -11.02 26.23 -13.63
CA SER A 104 -12.22 25.41 -13.69
C SER A 104 -12.28 24.71 -15.04
N ARG A 105 -12.56 23.40 -15.04
CA ARG A 105 -13.41 22.68 -16.02
C ARG A 105 -13.57 21.22 -15.59
N ILE A 106 -14.57 20.97 -14.74
CA ILE A 106 -15.24 19.67 -14.64
C ILE A 106 -16.68 19.89 -15.10
N GLY A 107 -17.12 19.09 -16.07
CA GLY A 107 -18.46 19.14 -16.66
C GLY A 107 -19.58 18.74 -15.69
N PRO A 108 -20.85 18.88 -16.10
CA PRO A 108 -21.98 18.98 -15.19
C PRO A 108 -22.36 17.63 -14.56
N ALA A 109 -22.30 17.58 -13.23
CA ALA A 109 -22.97 16.56 -12.44
C ALA A 109 -24.49 16.75 -12.57
N GLY A 110 -25.17 15.69 -13.02
CA GLY A 110 -26.62 15.62 -13.05
C GLY A 110 -27.22 15.77 -11.64
N SER A 111 -28.26 16.58 -11.57
CA SER A 111 -29.13 16.76 -10.41
C SER A 111 -29.72 15.43 -9.93
N ARG A 112 -29.47 15.05 -8.67
CA ARG A 112 -30.22 14.01 -7.92
C ARG A 112 -30.50 14.63 -6.56
N SER A 113 -31.70 15.16 -6.35
CA SER A 113 -32.89 14.49 -5.79
C SER A 113 -32.70 14.04 -4.33
N GLY A 114 -33.62 14.50 -3.47
CA GLY A 114 -33.46 14.64 -2.03
C GLY A 114 -33.11 13.37 -1.26
N ALA A 115 -32.07 13.48 -0.43
CA ALA A 115 -31.82 12.56 0.66
C ALA A 115 -32.67 12.99 1.86
N SER A 116 -33.56 12.11 2.30
CA SER A 116 -34.23 12.18 3.60
C SER A 116 -33.18 12.17 4.71
N ILE A 117 -33.30 13.09 5.67
CA ILE A 117 -32.50 13.08 6.90
C ILE A 117 -32.86 11.79 7.66
N PRO A 118 -31.93 10.84 7.86
CA PRO A 118 -32.22 9.63 8.62
C PRO A 118 -32.35 9.95 10.12
N ASP A 119 -33.07 9.08 10.82
CA ASP A 119 -33.42 8.98 12.25
C ASP A 119 -32.25 9.08 13.27
N GLY A 120 -31.21 9.88 13.04
CA GLY A 120 -30.04 10.00 13.93
C GLY A 120 -30.16 11.06 15.04
N ALA A 121 -31.24 11.83 15.09
CA ALA A 121 -31.37 12.92 16.08
C ALA A 121 -31.71 12.43 17.49
N ALA A 122 -32.42 11.30 17.62
CA ALA A 122 -32.82 10.75 18.91
C ALA A 122 -31.70 9.95 19.60
N ALA A 123 -30.86 9.25 18.84
CA ALA A 123 -29.72 8.49 19.38
C ALA A 123 -28.66 9.38 20.05
N ARG A 124 -28.48 10.62 19.55
CA ARG A 124 -27.54 11.60 20.12
C ARG A 124 -27.88 12.06 21.53
N LEU A 125 -29.13 11.92 21.98
CA LEU A 125 -29.56 12.32 23.32
C LEU A 125 -29.25 11.29 24.42
N LEU A 126 -28.91 10.05 24.05
CA LEU A 126 -28.60 8.96 25.00
C LEU A 126 -27.09 8.76 25.25
N GLY A 127 -26.23 9.57 24.64
CA GLY A 127 -24.78 9.45 24.84
C GLY A 127 -24.14 8.20 24.22
N GLU A 128 -24.91 7.43 23.44
CA GLU A 128 -24.37 6.37 22.58
C GLU A 128 -23.64 7.07 21.43
N SER A 129 -22.34 7.25 21.58
CA SER A 129 -21.49 7.69 20.48
C SER A 129 -21.54 6.60 19.42
N GLU A 130 -22.28 6.83 18.34
CA GLU A 130 -22.27 5.95 17.18
C GLU A 130 -20.82 5.79 16.74
N VAL A 131 -20.26 4.60 16.99
CA VAL A 131 -18.91 4.28 16.54
C VAL A 131 -19.00 4.15 15.04
N THR A 132 -18.48 5.14 14.32
CA THR A 132 -18.45 5.12 12.86
C THR A 132 -17.74 3.84 12.41
N PRO A 133 -18.38 3.00 11.57
CA PRO A 133 -17.78 1.76 11.09
C PRO A 133 -16.43 2.00 10.41
N LEU A 134 -15.53 1.02 10.52
CA LEU A 134 -14.15 1.15 10.07
C LEU A 134 -14.05 1.41 8.56
N GLU A 135 -14.88 0.74 7.78
CA GLU A 135 -15.02 0.89 6.33
C GLU A 135 -15.42 2.31 5.93
N VAL A 136 -16.36 2.93 6.66
CA VAL A 136 -16.82 4.30 6.39
C VAL A 136 -15.69 5.28 6.67
N ARG A 137 -15.00 5.12 7.81
CA ARG A 137 -13.86 5.97 8.17
C ARG A 137 -12.72 5.86 7.16
N PHE A 138 -12.44 4.65 6.66
CA PHE A 138 -11.43 4.43 5.63
C PHE A 138 -11.79 5.12 4.31
N VAL A 139 -13.04 4.98 3.86
CA VAL A 139 -13.54 5.63 2.65
C VAL A 139 -13.48 7.15 2.77
N GLU A 140 -13.91 7.71 3.90
CA GLU A 140 -13.83 9.14 4.16
C GLU A 140 -12.38 9.66 4.13
N ALA A 141 -11.44 8.91 4.72
CA ALA A 141 -10.03 9.27 4.71
C ALA A 141 -9.44 9.24 3.29
N CYS A 142 -9.70 8.16 2.53
CA CYS A 142 -9.25 8.04 1.15
C CYS A 142 -9.83 9.13 0.24
N ASN A 143 -11.13 9.43 0.38
CA ASN A 143 -11.80 10.43 -0.45
C ASN A 143 -11.36 11.85 -0.09
N ARG A 144 -11.09 12.14 1.18
CA ARG A 144 -10.49 13.41 1.61
C ARG A 144 -9.09 13.58 1.02
N LEU A 145 -8.28 12.52 0.98
CA LEU A 145 -6.98 12.55 0.32
C LEU A 145 -7.15 12.80 -1.18
N ALA A 146 -8.01 12.04 -1.87
CA ALA A 146 -8.26 12.21 -3.30
C ALA A 146 -8.72 13.63 -3.66
N ALA A 147 -9.56 14.26 -2.81
CA ALA A 147 -10.05 15.61 -3.02
C ALA A 147 -8.99 16.71 -2.84
N SER A 148 -7.91 16.43 -2.12
CA SER A 148 -6.84 17.39 -1.80
C SER A 148 -5.51 17.09 -2.50
N ALA A 149 -5.39 15.92 -3.14
CA ALA A 149 -4.17 15.51 -3.81
C ALA A 149 -3.90 16.37 -5.06
N VAL A 150 -2.70 16.93 -5.15
CA VAL A 150 -2.21 17.64 -6.34
C VAL A 150 -1.72 16.67 -7.43
N ARG A 151 -1.37 15.45 -7.04
CA ARG A 151 -0.82 14.39 -7.90
C ARG A 151 -1.72 13.16 -7.90
N PRO A 152 -1.63 12.30 -8.94
CA PRO A 152 -2.20 10.96 -8.88
C PRO A 152 -1.76 10.25 -7.60
N SER A 153 -2.72 9.69 -6.89
CA SER A 153 -2.50 9.12 -5.57
C SER A 153 -3.14 7.75 -5.47
N ALA A 154 -2.56 6.86 -4.65
CA ALA A 154 -3.07 5.52 -4.39
C ALA A 154 -2.74 5.08 -2.97
N VAL A 155 -3.54 4.14 -2.44
CA VAL A 155 -3.20 3.40 -1.21
C VAL A 155 -2.80 1.99 -1.59
N VAL A 156 -1.65 1.54 -1.10
CA VAL A 156 -1.15 0.18 -1.27
C VAL A 156 -1.16 -0.50 0.09
N LEU A 157 -1.90 -1.59 0.21
CA LEU A 157 -1.86 -2.48 1.37
C LEU A 157 -1.02 -3.70 1.00
N ARG A 158 0.13 -3.88 1.65
CA ARG A 158 1.08 -4.96 1.38
C ARG A 158 0.92 -6.10 2.37
N HIS A 159 1.10 -7.33 1.87
CA HIS A 159 0.96 -8.57 2.62
C HIS A 159 -0.42 -8.67 3.29
N VAL A 160 -1.49 -8.48 2.50
CA VAL A 160 -2.87 -8.43 2.99
C VAL A 160 -3.33 -9.72 3.68
N GLU A 161 -2.65 -10.84 3.46
CA GLU A 161 -2.82 -12.11 4.18
C GLU A 161 -2.52 -11.99 5.70
N HIS A 162 -1.84 -10.92 6.14
CA HIS A 162 -1.60 -10.63 7.55
C HIS A 162 -2.63 -9.69 8.17
N CYS A 163 -3.63 -9.25 7.42
CA CYS A 163 -4.75 -8.49 7.96
C CYS A 163 -5.56 -9.31 8.96
N ASP A 164 -6.04 -8.65 10.01
CA ASP A 164 -7.02 -9.24 10.92
C ASP A 164 -8.41 -9.36 10.26
N GLU A 165 -9.28 -10.15 10.88
CA GLU A 165 -10.63 -10.42 10.39
C GLU A 165 -11.46 -9.14 10.23
N SER A 166 -11.30 -8.18 11.16
CA SER A 166 -11.99 -6.88 11.09
C SER A 166 -11.55 -6.06 9.87
N THR A 167 -10.26 -6.07 9.55
CA THR A 167 -9.70 -5.40 8.39
C THR A 167 -10.16 -6.07 7.11
N ASN A 168 -10.12 -7.40 7.03
CA ASN A 168 -10.62 -8.14 5.87
C ASN A 168 -12.11 -7.90 5.64
N SER A 169 -12.93 -7.96 6.69
CA SER A 169 -14.37 -7.66 6.62
C SER A 169 -14.63 -6.23 6.13
N ALA A 170 -13.91 -5.24 6.65
CA ALA A 170 -14.06 -3.86 6.22
C ALA A 170 -13.60 -3.64 4.76
N LEU A 171 -12.49 -4.25 4.33
CA LEU A 171 -12.02 -4.17 2.94
C LEU A 171 -13.03 -4.79 1.97
N LEU A 172 -13.60 -5.95 2.32
CA LEU A 172 -14.66 -6.59 1.53
C LEU A 172 -15.89 -5.68 1.44
N ALA A 173 -16.31 -5.06 2.55
CA ALA A 173 -17.43 -4.13 2.56
C ALA A 173 -17.17 -2.93 1.64
N VAL A 174 -15.98 -2.32 1.69
CA VAL A 174 -15.63 -1.18 0.82
C VAL A 174 -15.62 -1.59 -0.67
N LEU A 175 -14.93 -2.69 -0.99
CA LEU A 175 -14.75 -3.13 -2.38
C LEU A 175 -16.04 -3.65 -3.01
N SER A 176 -16.97 -4.17 -2.20
CA SER A 176 -18.29 -4.59 -2.69
C SER A 176 -19.20 -3.42 -3.11
N HIS A 177 -18.80 -2.16 -2.87
CA HIS A 177 -19.57 -0.98 -3.24
C HIS A 177 -18.82 -0.10 -4.27
N PRO A 178 -19.01 -0.36 -5.57
CA PRO A 178 -18.41 0.46 -6.62
C PRO A 178 -18.73 1.94 -6.47
N GLY A 179 -17.72 2.79 -6.59
CA GLY A 179 -17.86 4.25 -6.52
C GLY A 179 -17.85 4.84 -5.10
N TRP A 180 -17.69 4.02 -4.05
CA TRP A 180 -17.43 4.55 -2.70
C TRP A 180 -16.05 5.19 -2.59
N LEU A 181 -15.03 4.57 -3.19
CA LEU A 181 -13.67 5.09 -3.19
C LEU A 181 -13.41 5.92 -4.44
N ALA A 182 -12.96 7.16 -4.23
CA ALA A 182 -12.42 8.03 -5.27
C ALA A 182 -10.92 7.77 -5.52
N LEU A 183 -10.25 7.11 -4.56
CA LEU A 183 -8.83 6.77 -4.63
C LEU A 183 -8.67 5.29 -5.02
N PRO A 184 -7.83 4.96 -6.01
CA PRO A 184 -7.53 3.57 -6.31
C PRO A 184 -6.78 2.93 -5.14
N VAL A 185 -7.10 1.66 -4.89
CA VAL A 185 -6.52 0.84 -3.83
C VAL A 185 -5.87 -0.36 -4.48
N VAL A 186 -4.61 -0.61 -4.11
CA VAL A 186 -3.83 -1.77 -4.53
C VAL A 186 -3.65 -2.69 -3.34
N LEU A 187 -4.12 -3.92 -3.46
CA LEU A 187 -3.89 -4.97 -2.48
C LEU A 187 -2.76 -5.85 -3.00
N GLN A 188 -1.69 -6.02 -2.23
CA GLN A 188 -0.59 -6.92 -2.57
C GLN A 188 -0.60 -8.11 -1.60
N SER A 189 -0.58 -9.33 -2.14
CA SER A 189 -0.44 -10.56 -1.35
C SER A 189 0.71 -11.42 -1.88
N ASP A 190 1.51 -12.02 -0.98
CA ASP A 190 2.53 -13.00 -1.38
C ASP A 190 1.97 -14.42 -1.52
N ALA A 191 0.75 -14.65 -1.00
CA ALA A 191 0.11 -15.94 -1.05
C ALA A 191 -0.30 -16.31 -2.48
N SER A 192 0.26 -17.41 -2.99
CA SER A 192 -0.25 -18.08 -4.19
C SER A 192 -1.70 -18.54 -4.01
N ALA A 193 -2.13 -18.77 -2.77
CA ALA A 193 -3.49 -19.09 -2.42
C ALA A 193 -4.24 -17.78 -2.23
N VAL A 194 -4.91 -17.35 -3.29
CA VAL A 194 -5.90 -16.28 -3.22
C VAL A 194 -6.91 -16.64 -2.13
N ASP A 195 -7.02 -15.81 -1.09
CA ASP A 195 -8.25 -15.76 -0.31
C ASP A 195 -9.38 -15.38 -1.29
N GLN A 196 -10.18 -16.38 -1.69
CA GLN A 196 -11.27 -16.24 -2.67
C GLN A 196 -12.17 -15.02 -2.46
N PRO A 197 -12.47 -14.58 -1.21
CA PRO A 197 -13.36 -13.44 -1.00
C PRO A 197 -12.80 -12.12 -1.55
N LEU A 198 -11.52 -11.83 -1.34
CA LEU A 198 -10.95 -10.53 -1.74
C LEU A 198 -10.79 -10.41 -3.25
N ALA A 199 -10.39 -11.50 -3.92
CA ALA A 199 -10.35 -11.51 -5.39
C ALA A 199 -11.74 -11.32 -5.99
N ALA A 200 -12.76 -12.02 -5.48
CA ALA A 200 -14.13 -11.86 -5.95
C ALA A 200 -14.68 -10.44 -5.70
N ALA A 201 -14.34 -9.82 -4.56
CA ALA A 201 -14.73 -8.44 -4.27
C ALA A 201 -14.06 -7.43 -5.21
N ILE A 202 -12.77 -7.64 -5.54
CA ILE A 202 -12.04 -6.78 -6.49
C ILE A 202 -12.66 -6.88 -7.89
N GLU A 203 -12.97 -8.09 -8.36
CA GLU A 203 -13.67 -8.27 -9.65
C GLU A 203 -15.06 -7.61 -9.65
N THR A 204 -15.80 -7.74 -8.54
CA THR A 204 -17.12 -7.11 -8.36
C THR A 204 -17.02 -5.58 -8.38
N ALA A 205 -15.94 -5.02 -7.84
CA ALA A 205 -15.64 -3.59 -7.90
C ALA A 205 -15.29 -3.09 -9.31
N GLY A 206 -15.21 -3.98 -10.31
CA GLY A 206 -14.67 -3.68 -11.63
C GLY A 206 -13.15 -3.50 -11.63
N GLY A 207 -12.48 -4.04 -10.60
CA GLY A 207 -11.04 -4.10 -10.49
C GLY A 207 -10.44 -5.29 -11.25
N GLN A 208 -9.12 -5.46 -11.14
CA GLN A 208 -8.41 -6.58 -11.76
C GLN A 208 -7.55 -7.34 -10.77
N VAL A 209 -7.54 -8.67 -10.92
CA VAL A 209 -6.59 -9.55 -10.25
C VAL A 209 -5.43 -9.83 -11.20
N LEU A 210 -4.23 -9.46 -10.78
CA LEU A 210 -3.01 -9.62 -11.56
C LEU A 210 -2.07 -10.60 -10.84
N HIS A 211 -1.56 -11.59 -11.57
CA HIS A 211 -0.59 -12.54 -11.06
C HIS A 211 0.82 -12.09 -11.45
N ALA A 212 1.68 -11.82 -10.47
CA ALA A 212 3.12 -11.84 -10.70
C ALA A 212 3.55 -13.31 -10.85
N PRO A 213 4.46 -13.61 -11.78
CA PRO A 213 4.99 -14.95 -11.91
C PRO A 213 5.71 -15.25 -10.62
N SER A 214 5.45 -16.44 -10.10
CA SER A 214 6.27 -16.97 -9.03
C SER A 214 7.71 -16.96 -9.52
N GLY A 215 8.55 -16.10 -8.92
CA GLY A 215 9.98 -15.99 -9.19
C GLY A 215 10.78 -17.25 -8.84
N ALA A 216 10.11 -18.40 -8.64
CA ALA A 216 10.67 -19.72 -8.37
C ALA A 216 11.70 -20.19 -9.44
N GLY A 217 11.88 -19.44 -10.52
CA GLY A 217 12.88 -19.68 -11.56
C GLY A 217 14.16 -18.85 -11.46
N ALA A 218 14.32 -17.94 -10.49
CA ALA A 218 15.63 -17.33 -10.23
C ALA A 218 16.52 -18.34 -9.50
N THR A 219 16.85 -19.43 -10.18
CA THR A 219 18.00 -20.26 -9.85
C THR A 219 19.17 -19.30 -9.81
N ALA A 220 19.69 -19.01 -8.62
CA ALA A 220 20.90 -18.24 -8.46
C ALA A 220 21.91 -18.75 -9.49
N PRO A 221 22.48 -17.90 -10.36
CA PRO A 221 23.48 -18.36 -11.32
C PRO A 221 24.55 -19.08 -10.50
N GLY A 222 24.63 -20.39 -10.75
CA GLY A 222 25.37 -21.33 -9.94
C GLY A 222 26.72 -20.76 -9.60
N GLY A 223 27.06 -20.84 -8.31
CA GLY A 223 28.39 -20.56 -7.83
C GLY A 223 29.40 -21.17 -8.79
N ALA A 224 30.22 -20.31 -9.38
CA ALA A 224 31.49 -20.73 -9.94
C ALA A 224 32.16 -21.57 -8.84
N ALA A 225 32.40 -22.84 -9.18
CA ALA A 225 33.05 -23.81 -8.33
C ALA A 225 34.24 -23.17 -7.62
N GLU A 226 34.21 -23.12 -6.29
CA GLU A 226 35.43 -22.98 -5.52
C GLU A 226 36.35 -24.14 -5.92
N PRO A 227 37.55 -23.87 -6.44
CA PRO A 227 38.55 -24.91 -6.56
C PRO A 227 38.94 -25.31 -5.15
N SER A 228 38.46 -26.51 -4.76
CA SER A 228 38.99 -27.29 -3.65
C SER A 228 40.50 -27.37 -3.81
N THR A 229 41.22 -26.47 -3.14
CA THR A 229 42.67 -26.51 -3.03
C THR A 229 42.98 -27.44 -1.88
N ALA A 230 43.49 -28.61 -2.30
CA ALA A 230 44.12 -29.61 -1.49
C ALA A 230 44.78 -29.04 -0.23
N SER A 231 44.28 -29.49 0.92
CA SER A 231 45.00 -29.50 2.18
C SER A 231 46.24 -30.37 2.02
N ALA A 232 47.39 -29.71 1.83
CA ALA A 232 48.71 -30.31 1.85
C ALA A 232 49.43 -29.91 3.15
N ALA A 233 50.04 -30.92 3.76
CA ALA A 233 50.76 -30.95 5.02
C ALA A 233 51.80 -29.83 5.26
N GLN A 234 51.96 -29.48 6.54
CA GLN A 234 53.20 -29.14 7.28
C GLN A 234 52.77 -28.80 8.72
N SER A 235 52.98 -29.61 9.77
CA SER A 235 54.16 -30.33 10.27
C SER A 235 55.42 -29.47 10.38
N THR A 236 55.49 -28.72 11.47
CA THR A 236 56.70 -28.22 12.17
C THR A 236 56.21 -27.86 13.57
N ASP A 237 56.47 -28.63 14.63
CA ASP A 237 57.76 -28.91 15.28
C ASP A 237 58.56 -27.65 15.62
N ARG A 238 59.11 -27.66 16.85
CA ARG A 238 59.72 -26.59 17.69
C ARG A 238 58.69 -25.89 18.60
N GLY A 239 58.61 -26.15 19.90
CA GLY A 239 59.67 -26.48 20.86
C GLY A 239 60.17 -25.22 21.57
N ILE A 240 60.40 -25.36 22.88
CA ILE A 240 61.19 -24.50 23.80
C ILE A 240 60.41 -23.46 24.63
N ASP A 241 59.97 -23.89 25.81
CA ASP A 241 60.53 -23.54 27.13
C ASP A 241 60.93 -22.08 27.42
N ARG A 242 60.29 -21.46 28.44
CA ARG A 242 60.91 -20.80 29.62
C ARG A 242 60.03 -19.69 30.20
N GLY A 243 59.82 -19.74 31.51
CA GLY A 243 59.31 -18.64 32.33
C GLY A 243 58.49 -19.12 33.51
#